data_AF-A0A553GZ67-F1
#
_entry.id   AF-A0A553GZ67-F1
#
_cell.length_a   1.000
_cell.length_b   1.000
_cell.length_c   1.000
_cell.angle_alpha   90.00
_cell.angle_beta   90.00
_cell.angle_gamma   90.00
#
_symmetry.space_group_name_H-M   'P 1'
#
loop_
_entity.id
_entity.type
_entity.pdbx_description
1 polymer ?
#
loop_
_entity_poly.entity_id
_entity_poly.type
_entity_poly.pdbx_seq_one_letter_code
_entity_poly.pdbx_strand_id
1 'polypeptide(L)' 'MTKIKNAICALLGGVLGGGAMLLAFPTVARLFVGPVQGEDQMSLNTLILIVGFPMCVILGVVVGLYVGRDKLK' A
#
# COMPACT_ATOMS: atom_id res chain seq x y z
N MET A 1 -22.72 16.39 1.04
CA MET A 1 -22.34 15.08 1.62
C MET A 1 -21.43 14.23 0.72
N THR A 2 -21.52 14.30 -0.61
CA THR A 2 -20.73 13.47 -1.55
C THR A 2 -19.21 13.65 -1.47
N LYS A 3 -18.71 14.88 -1.22
CA LYS A 3 -17.26 15.14 -1.10
C LYS A 3 -16.65 14.49 0.15
N ILE A 4 -17.34 14.57 1.29
CA ILE A 4 -16.89 14.00 2.56
C ILE A 4 -16.86 12.47 2.47
N LYS A 5 -17.91 11.85 1.91
CA LYS A 5 -17.94 10.40 1.64
C LYS A 5 -16.71 9.96 0.84
N ASN A 6 -16.43 10.64 -0.28
CA ASN A 6 -15.30 10.27 -1.14
C ASN A 6 -13.96 10.44 -0.42
N ALA A 7 -13.81 11.48 0.40
CA ALA A 7 -12.61 11.66 1.22
C ALA A 7 -12.44 10.52 2.24
N ILE A 8 -13.52 10.09 2.90
CA ILE A 8 -13.49 8.96 3.83
C ILE A 8 -13.10 7.66 3.09
N CYS A 9 -13.74 7.37 1.95
CA CYS A 9 -13.40 6.19 1.16
C CYS A 9 -11.95 6.21 0.67
N ALA A 10 -11.44 7.38 0.28
CA ALA A 10 -10.05 7.56 -0.14
C ALA A 10 -9.07 7.30 1.02
N LEU A 11 -9.34 7.86 2.21
CA LEU A 11 -8.52 7.64 3.40
C LEU A 11 -8.52 6.16 3.81
N LEU A 12 -9.70 5.53 3.86
CA LEU A 12 -9.81 4.10 4.15
C LEU A 12 -9.08 3.25 3.11
N GLY A 13 -9.22 3.58 1.83
CA GLY A 13 -8.50 2.92 0.76
C GLY A 13 -6.99 3.03 0.93
N GLY A 14 -6.47 4.22 1.25
CA GLY A 14 -5.04 4.44 1.51
C GLY A 14 -4.53 3.65 2.71
N VAL A 15 -5.27 3.65 3.83
CA VAL A 15 -4.93 2.87 5.03
C VAL A 15 -4.91 1.37 4.71
N LEU A 16 -5.91 0.86 4.00
CA LEU A 16 -5.98 -0.54 3.59
C LEU A 16 -4.85 -0.91 2.62
N GLY A 17 -4.52 -0.04 1.67
CA GLY A 17 -3.42 -0.24 0.73
C GLY A 17 -2.06 -0.31 1.43
N GLY A 18 -1.76 0.65 2.31
CA GLY A 18 -0.54 0.63 3.12
C GLY A 18 -0.49 -0.58 4.06
N GLY A 19 -1.60 -0.89 4.73
CA GLY A 19 -1.71 -2.08 5.58
C GLY A 19 -1.48 -3.38 4.81
N ALA A 20 -2.02 -3.50 3.60
CA ALA A 20 -1.78 -4.64 2.73
C ALA A 20 -0.31 -4.79 2.36
N MET A 21 0.41 -3.70 2.06
CA MET A 21 1.85 -3.75 1.82
C MET A 21 2.61 -4.25 3.05
N LEU A 22 2.28 -3.75 4.26
CA LEU A 22 2.94 -4.20 5.50
C LEU A 22 2.73 -5.69 5.77
N LEU A 23 1.51 -6.18 5.52
CA LEU A 23 1.19 -7.61 5.66
C LEU A 23 1.87 -8.48 4.59
N ALA A 24 1.97 -7.97 3.36
CA ALA A 24 2.60 -8.69 2.24
C ALA A 24 4.14 -8.59 2.26
N PHE A 25 4.70 -7.57 2.89
CA PHE A 25 6.13 -7.28 2.91
C PHE A 25 7.03 -8.50 3.23
N PRO A 26 6.78 -9.31 4.29
CA PRO A 26 7.65 -10.46 4.55
C PRO A 26 7.69 -11.46 3.39
N THR A 27 6.56 -11.65 2.70
CA THR A 27 6.48 -12.53 1.52
C THR A 27 7.18 -11.88 0.32
N VAL A 28 6.94 -10.60 0.07
CA VAL A 28 7.58 -9.83 -1.02
C VAL A 28 9.11 -9.82 -0.83
N ALA A 29 9.60 -9.50 0.36
CA ALA A 29 11.03 -9.52 0.70
C ALA A 29 11.67 -10.88 0.41
N ARG A 30 11.01 -11.98 0.82
CA ARG A 30 11.51 -13.33 0.54
C ARG A 30 11.51 -13.68 -0.95
N LEU A 31 10.50 -13.24 -1.71
CA LEU A 31 10.40 -13.56 -3.14
C LEU A 31 11.41 -12.78 -3.99
N PHE A 32 11.64 -11.50 -3.67
CA PHE A 32 12.49 -10.64 -4.49
C PHE A 32 13.96 -10.61 -4.03
N VAL A 33 14.22 -10.71 -2.72
CA VAL A 33 15.57 -10.59 -2.15
C VAL A 33 16.09 -11.93 -1.63
N GLY A 34 15.21 -12.80 -1.13
CA GLY A 34 15.61 -14.08 -0.55
C GLY A 34 16.03 -13.97 0.93
N PRO A 35 16.73 -14.97 1.48
CA PRO A 35 17.18 -14.96 2.88
C PRO A 35 18.20 -13.86 3.12
N VAL A 36 18.05 -13.11 4.22
CA VAL A 36 18.98 -12.05 4.62
C VAL A 36 20.23 -12.68 5.25
N GLN A 37 21.33 -12.60 4.54
CA GLN A 37 22.68 -13.05 4.87
C GLN A 37 23.68 -11.89 4.98
N GLY A 38 23.29 -10.66 4.61
CA GLY A 38 24.16 -9.48 4.69
C GLY A 38 23.43 -8.15 4.50
N GLU A 39 24.19 -7.06 4.66
CA GLU A 39 23.70 -5.68 4.65
C GLU A 39 23.04 -5.27 3.32
N ASP A 40 23.56 -5.74 2.18
CA ASP A 40 23.01 -5.42 0.86
C ASP A 40 21.55 -5.85 0.72
N GLN A 41 21.21 -7.00 1.29
CA GLN A 41 19.86 -7.56 1.23
C GLN A 41 18.93 -6.85 2.21
N MET A 42 19.44 -6.41 3.37
CA MET A 42 18.67 -5.59 4.32
C MET A 42 18.35 -4.21 3.71
N SER A 43 19.32 -3.59 3.05
CA SER A 43 19.15 -2.33 2.34
C SER A 43 18.12 -2.45 1.21
N LEU A 44 18.18 -3.53 0.42
CA LEU A 44 17.23 -3.76 -0.66
C LEU A 44 15.81 -4.00 -0.15
N ASN A 45 15.65 -4.77 0.93
CA ASN A 45 14.36 -4.95 1.60
C ASN A 45 13.79 -3.62 2.12
N THR A 46 14.66 -2.78 2.68
CA THR A 46 14.27 -1.44 3.14
C THR A 46 13.80 -0.58 1.97
N LEU A 47 14.49 -0.61 0.83
CA LEU A 47 14.10 0.10 -0.38
C LEU A 47 12.73 -0.37 -0.90
N ILE A 48 12.50 -1.68 -0.92
CA ILE A 48 11.20 -2.27 -1.31
C ILE A 48 10.08 -1.76 -0.41
N LEU A 49 10.32 -1.65 0.89
CA LEU A 49 9.31 -1.12 1.83
C LEU A 49 9.07 0.38 1.60
N ILE A 50 10.14 1.17 1.50
CA ILE A 50 10.08 2.63 1.32
C ILE A 50 9.37 3.02 0.03
N VAL A 51 9.54 2.26 -1.05
CA VAL A 51 8.89 2.54 -2.34
C VAL A 51 7.53 1.86 -2.45
N GLY A 52 7.42 0.60 -2.02
CA GLY A 52 6.20 -0.19 -2.14
C GLY A 52 5.07 0.33 -1.24
N PHE A 53 5.38 0.78 -0.02
CA PHE A 53 4.38 1.32 0.90
C PHE A 53 3.63 2.54 0.32
N PRO A 54 4.31 3.63 -0.10
CA PRO A 54 3.60 4.78 -0.68
C PRO A 54 2.89 4.41 -1.98
N MET A 55 3.45 3.51 -2.80
CA MET A 55 2.77 3.03 -4.01
C MET A 55 1.42 2.35 -3.67
N CYS A 56 1.41 1.45 -2.69
CA CYS A 56 0.18 0.78 -2.27
C CYS A 56 -0.81 1.75 -1.58
N VAL A 57 -0.32 2.73 -0.82
CA VAL A 57 -1.18 3.79 -0.25
C VAL A 57 -1.84 4.60 -1.36
N ILE A 58 -1.08 5.06 -2.36
CA ILE A 58 -1.61 5.85 -3.48
C ILE A 58 -2.64 5.04 -4.27
N LEU A 59 -2.33 3.78 -4.59
CA LEU A 59 -3.28 2.88 -5.27
C LEU A 59 -4.56 2.69 -4.44
N GLY A 60 -4.42 2.49 -3.13
CA GLY A 60 -5.52 2.40 -2.20
C GLY A 60 -6.41 3.65 -2.20
N VAL A 61 -5.81 4.84 -2.19
CA VAL A 61 -6.53 6.13 -2.30
C VAL A 61 -7.31 6.20 -3.61
N VAL A 62 -6.70 5.85 -4.74
CA VAL A 62 -7.34 5.87 -6.06
C VAL A 62 -8.54 4.91 -6.10
N VAL A 63 -8.37 3.69 -5.60
CA VAL A 63 -9.46 2.70 -5.50
C VAL A 63 -10.56 3.21 -4.57
N GLY A 64 -10.21 3.78 -3.43
CA GLY A 64 -11.17 4.36 -2.48
C GLY A 64 -11.99 5.49 -3.10
N LEU A 65 -11.36 6.38 -3.88
CA LEU A 65 -12.04 7.42 -4.63
C LEU A 65 -13.00 6.85 -5.69
N TYR A 66 -12.57 5.84 -6.44
CA TYR A 66 -13.41 5.15 -7.42
C TYR A 66 -14.65 4.52 -6.77
N VAL A 67 -14.47 3.79 -5.68
CA VAL A 67 -15.58 3.17 -4.93
C VAL A 67 -16.55 4.24 -4.40
N GLY A 68 -16.03 5.32 -3.81
CA GLY A 68 -16.84 6.42 -3.30
C GLY A 68 -17.68 7.10 -4.39
N ARG A 69 -17.10 7.30 -5.58
CA ARG A 69 -17.75 7.99 -6.71
C ARG A 69 -18.74 7.13 -7.46
N ASP A 70 -18.38 5.89 -7.77
CA ASP A 70 -19.08 5.07 -8.75
C ASP A 70 -19.94 3.97 -8.14
N LYS A 71 -19.60 3.49 -6.94
CA LYS A 71 -20.31 2.37 -6.29
C LYS A 71 -21.23 2.81 -5.16
N LEU A 72 -20.97 3.94 -4.51
CA LEU A 72 -21.72 4.43 -3.35
C LEU A 72 -22.63 5.63 -3.66
N LYS A 73 -23.14 5.76 -4.89
CA LYS A 73 -23.92 6.93 -5.34
C LYS A 73 -25.15 7.18 -4.48
#